data_AF-A0A1F5S9W5-F1
#
_entry.id   AF-A0A1F5S9W5-F1
#
_cell.length_a   1.000
_cell.length_b   1.000
_cell.length_c   1.000
_cell.angle_alpha   90.00
_cell.angle_beta   90.00
_cell.angle_gamma   90.00
#
_symmetry.space_group_name_H-M   'P 1'
#
loop_
_entity.id
_entity.type
_entity.pdbx_description
1 polymer ?
#
loop_
_entity_poly.entity_id
_entity_poly.type
_entity_poly.pdbx_seq_one_letter_code
_entity_poly.pdbx_strand_id
1 'polypeptide(L)'
;MKKIKRIVLFKFHKEFEICKNRLEILRKFNPDIPIYGLYGGQRKDYKNAKKLDIPISMIPSDDWYWKWRNGDLSLRWWYKQAGHKIDFDMLHVFEWDLILFDSVENYFRDIKNGIAMSNVQLLAPIYDHWIWTAEKLGRIEYLELIKLAKKKFKYRKKALAGNCGGLCLSKKFLEEYSRIDEMPSLCNDEVRLLLFAQCLNMKIRNIKIPSKKFFNVDQNEILPEEVLRSSQEGIKLFHPVWQKLILP
;
A
#
# COMPACT_ATOMS: atom_id res chain seq x y z
N MET A 1 -27.69 -7.15 -3.23
CA MET A 1 -26.28 -7.30 -3.63
C MET A 1 -25.48 -7.81 -2.44
N LYS A 2 -24.57 -8.78 -2.61
CA LYS A 2 -23.72 -9.28 -1.51
C LYS A 2 -22.81 -8.16 -1.00
N LYS A 3 -22.74 -7.95 0.33
CA LYS A 3 -21.83 -6.98 0.96
C LYS A 3 -20.38 -7.42 0.71
N ILE A 4 -19.53 -6.48 0.30
CA ILE A 4 -18.09 -6.73 0.06
C ILE A 4 -17.39 -6.86 1.41
N LYS A 5 -16.72 -7.98 1.64
CA LYS A 5 -15.89 -8.20 2.84
C LYS A 5 -14.56 -7.48 2.68
N ARG A 6 -14.27 -6.55 3.57
CA ARG A 6 -13.06 -5.74 3.54
C ARG A 6 -12.19 -6.10 4.75
N ILE A 7 -10.88 -6.05 4.59
CA ILE A 7 -9.91 -6.15 5.67
C ILE A 7 -8.83 -5.08 5.50
N VAL A 8 -8.16 -4.72 6.59
CA VAL A 8 -6.99 -3.83 6.55
C VAL A 8 -5.73 -4.62 6.89
N LEU A 9 -4.65 -4.35 6.17
CA LEU A 9 -3.30 -4.74 6.51
C LEU A 9 -2.49 -3.48 6.80
N PHE A 10 -2.27 -3.26 8.09
CA PHE A 10 -1.52 -2.14 8.63
C PHE A 10 -0.02 -2.45 8.56
N LYS A 11 0.71 -1.72 7.71
CA LYS A 11 2.16 -1.88 7.48
C LYS A 11 2.94 -0.87 8.32
N PHE A 12 3.83 -1.38 9.16
CA PHE A 12 4.58 -0.55 10.11
C PHE A 12 5.95 -1.16 10.41
N HIS A 13 6.87 -0.34 10.93
CA HIS A 13 8.25 -0.79 11.19
C HIS A 13 8.86 -0.22 12.49
N LYS A 14 8.31 0.86 13.04
CA LYS A 14 8.77 1.53 14.26
C LYS A 14 7.64 2.39 14.86
N GLU A 15 7.95 3.25 15.82
CA GLU A 15 7.02 4.19 16.46
C GLU A 15 5.72 3.54 16.97
N PHE A 16 5.84 2.55 17.87
CA PHE A 16 4.69 1.74 18.29
C PHE A 16 3.57 2.54 18.97
N GLU A 17 3.88 3.63 19.67
CA GLU A 17 2.85 4.50 20.26
C GLU A 17 2.06 5.26 19.20
N ILE A 18 2.72 5.69 18.12
CA ILE A 18 2.06 6.32 16.97
C ILE A 18 1.23 5.27 16.21
N CYS A 19 1.77 4.06 16.03
CA CYS A 19 1.04 2.94 15.45
C CYS A 19 -0.24 2.61 16.23
N LYS A 20 -0.16 2.58 17.56
CA LYS A 20 -1.32 2.36 18.44
C LYS A 20 -2.37 3.44 18.22
N ASN A 21 -1.95 4.70 18.19
CA ASN A 21 -2.83 5.83 17.89
C ASN A 21 -3.49 5.71 16.50
N ARG A 22 -2.77 5.27 15.47
CA ARG A 22 -3.35 5.04 14.14
C ARG A 22 -4.37 3.93 14.12
N LEU A 23 -4.10 2.83 14.84
CA LEU A 23 -5.04 1.72 14.97
C LEU A 23 -6.31 2.13 15.71
N GLU A 24 -6.21 2.97 16.75
CA GLU A 24 -7.37 3.55 17.45
C GLU A 24 -8.24 4.39 16.51
N ILE A 25 -7.63 5.28 15.72
CA ILE A 25 -8.34 6.09 14.72
C ILE A 25 -8.99 5.18 13.67
N LEU A 26 -8.24 4.21 13.14
CA LEU A 26 -8.74 3.30 12.11
C LEU A 26 -9.94 2.49 12.62
N ARG A 27 -9.88 1.98 13.86
CA ARG A 27 -10.98 1.26 14.52
C ARG A 27 -12.20 2.16 14.75
N LYS A 28 -12.00 3.43 15.15
CA LYS A 28 -13.09 4.40 15.33
C LYS A 28 -13.97 4.52 14.09
N PHE A 29 -13.36 4.54 12.90
CA PHE A 29 -14.09 4.64 11.62
C PHE A 29 -14.45 3.28 10.99
N ASN A 30 -13.89 2.18 11.51
CA ASN A 30 -14.03 0.84 10.92
C ASN A 30 -14.19 -0.23 12.02
N PRO A 31 -15.22 -0.15 12.88
CA PRO A 31 -15.34 -1.00 14.07
C PRO A 31 -15.45 -2.50 13.74
N ASP A 32 -16.06 -2.84 12.60
CA ASP A 32 -16.34 -4.23 12.21
C ASP A 32 -15.34 -4.79 11.19
N ILE A 33 -14.28 -4.05 10.86
CA ILE A 33 -13.33 -4.45 9.81
C ILE A 33 -12.09 -5.06 10.47
N PRO A 34 -11.77 -6.33 10.17
CA PRO A 34 -10.56 -6.95 10.69
C PRO A 34 -9.30 -6.21 10.25
N ILE A 35 -8.40 -5.97 11.21
CA ILE A 35 -7.10 -5.34 10.99
C ILE A 35 -5.99 -6.34 11.31
N TYR A 36 -5.09 -6.53 10.35
CA TYR A 36 -3.89 -7.36 10.47
C TYR A 36 -2.66 -6.47 10.38
N GLY A 37 -1.54 -6.92 10.97
CA GLY A 37 -0.27 -6.21 10.91
C GLY A 37 0.74 -6.87 9.97
N LEU A 38 1.46 -6.05 9.21
CA LEU A 38 2.65 -6.44 8.47
C LEU A 38 3.86 -5.66 9.00
N TYR A 39 4.67 -6.32 9.83
CA TYR A 39 5.81 -5.71 10.49
C TYR A 39 7.07 -5.80 9.62
N GLY A 40 7.62 -4.64 9.24
CA GLY A 40 8.84 -4.51 8.45
C GLY A 40 10.06 -4.04 9.23
N GLY A 41 9.96 -3.85 10.54
CA GLY A 41 11.06 -3.35 11.38
C GLY A 41 12.14 -4.39 11.68
N GLN A 42 12.96 -4.11 12.70
CA GLN A 42 14.04 -4.98 13.14
C GLN A 42 13.51 -6.13 13.99
N ARG A 43 14.06 -7.33 13.82
CA ARG A 43 13.63 -8.54 14.54
C ARG A 43 13.64 -8.38 16.07
N LYS A 44 14.64 -7.69 16.62
CA LYS A 44 14.76 -7.43 18.07
C LYS A 44 13.57 -6.65 18.65
N ASP A 45 12.90 -5.84 17.83
CA ASP A 45 11.79 -4.99 18.24
C ASP A 45 10.42 -5.64 17.97
N TYR A 46 10.40 -6.83 17.35
CA TYR A 46 9.16 -7.54 17.03
C TYR A 46 8.31 -7.87 18.28
N LYS A 47 8.95 -8.07 19.44
CA LYS A 47 8.26 -8.24 20.72
C LYS A 47 7.42 -7.01 21.10
N ASN A 48 7.87 -5.81 20.73
CA ASN A 48 7.13 -4.57 20.98
C ASN A 48 6.02 -4.40 19.94
N ALA A 49 6.25 -4.78 18.68
CA ALA A 49 5.21 -4.82 17.66
C ALA A 49 3.99 -5.65 18.10
N LYS A 50 4.23 -6.82 18.72
CA LYS A 50 3.18 -7.71 19.23
C LYS A 50 2.27 -7.09 20.30
N LYS A 51 2.63 -5.94 20.88
CA LYS A 51 1.80 -5.22 21.85
C LYS A 51 0.64 -4.44 21.20
N LEU A 52 0.57 -4.35 19.86
CA LEU A 52 -0.45 -3.58 19.13
C LEU A 52 -1.85 -4.23 19.07
N ASP A 53 -2.11 -5.30 19.82
CA ASP A 53 -3.41 -5.99 19.91
C ASP A 53 -4.07 -6.27 18.55
N ILE A 54 -3.27 -6.73 17.59
CA ILE A 54 -3.69 -7.21 16.27
C ILE A 54 -2.84 -8.43 15.88
N PRO A 55 -3.33 -9.35 15.02
CA PRO A 55 -2.50 -10.42 14.50
C PRO A 55 -1.41 -9.86 13.56
N ILE A 56 -0.14 -10.16 13.81
CA ILE A 56 0.99 -9.55 13.08
C ILE A 56 1.89 -10.60 12.44
N SER A 57 2.15 -10.45 11.14
CA SER A 57 3.20 -11.18 10.42
C SER A 57 4.45 -10.30 10.27
N MET A 58 5.63 -10.90 10.42
CA MET A 58 6.91 -10.20 10.22
C MET A 58 7.49 -10.52 8.85
N ILE A 59 7.85 -9.50 8.07
CA ILE A 59 8.47 -9.68 6.76
C ILE A 59 9.82 -10.41 6.93
N PRO A 60 10.09 -11.49 6.18
CA PRO A 60 11.27 -12.34 6.36
C PRO A 60 12.51 -11.76 5.64
N SER A 61 12.81 -10.50 5.91
CA SER A 61 14.01 -9.83 5.40
C SER A 61 14.55 -8.88 6.47
N ASP A 62 15.86 -8.86 6.64
CA ASP A 62 16.52 -7.91 7.54
C ASP A 62 16.94 -6.62 6.80
N ASP A 63 16.91 -6.61 5.46
CA ASP A 63 17.23 -5.44 4.64
C ASP A 63 16.08 -4.43 4.63
N TRP A 64 16.28 -3.28 5.30
CA TRP A 64 15.29 -2.22 5.39
C TRP A 64 14.98 -1.57 4.04
N TYR A 65 16.00 -1.41 3.19
CA TYR A 65 15.87 -0.78 1.88
C TYR A 65 15.07 -1.69 0.94
N TRP A 66 15.37 -3.00 0.98
CA TRP A 66 14.58 -3.99 0.26
C TRP A 66 13.10 -3.95 0.70
N LYS A 67 12.83 -3.89 2.00
CA LYS A 67 11.45 -3.86 2.53
C LYS A 67 10.69 -2.61 2.13
N TRP A 68 11.38 -1.46 2.06
CA TRP A 68 10.81 -0.20 1.60
C TRP A 68 10.47 -0.26 0.11
N ARG A 69 11.40 -0.69 -0.73
CA ARG A 69 11.28 -0.76 -2.20
C ARG A 69 10.38 -1.90 -2.70
N ASN A 70 10.14 -2.93 -1.88
CA ASN A 70 9.43 -4.15 -2.27
C ASN A 70 8.23 -4.44 -1.35
N GLY A 71 7.39 -3.43 -1.11
CA GLY A 71 6.14 -3.59 -0.38
C GLY A 71 5.23 -4.63 -1.02
N ASP A 72 5.09 -4.63 -2.34
CA ASP A 72 4.33 -5.64 -3.10
C ASP A 72 4.80 -7.09 -2.89
N LEU A 73 6.11 -7.32 -2.84
CA LEU A 73 6.67 -8.66 -2.59
C LEU A 73 6.42 -9.08 -1.14
N SER A 74 6.47 -8.13 -0.21
CA SER A 74 6.11 -8.35 1.20
C SER A 74 4.63 -8.70 1.35
N LEU A 75 3.75 -8.02 0.61
CA LEU A 75 2.31 -8.32 0.53
C LEU A 75 2.06 -9.70 -0.10
N ARG A 76 2.76 -10.02 -1.18
CA ARG A 76 2.70 -11.34 -1.84
C ARG A 76 3.12 -12.44 -0.89
N TRP A 77 4.21 -12.25 -0.14
CA TRP A 77 4.65 -13.19 0.89
C TRP A 77 3.58 -13.35 1.97
N TRP A 78 3.07 -12.26 2.54
CA TRP A 78 2.03 -12.30 3.57
C TRP A 78 0.79 -13.07 3.10
N TYR A 79 0.35 -12.81 1.86
CA TYR A 79 -0.81 -13.50 1.28
C TYR A 79 -0.58 -15.01 1.20
N LYS A 80 0.61 -15.44 0.73
CA LYS A 80 0.98 -16.87 0.68
C LYS A 80 1.04 -17.53 2.06
N GLN A 81 1.47 -16.82 3.10
CA GLN A 81 1.62 -17.41 4.43
C GLN A 81 0.31 -17.43 5.23
N ALA A 82 -0.41 -16.32 5.22
CA ALA A 82 -1.56 -16.08 6.09
C ALA A 82 -2.78 -15.57 5.32
N GLY A 83 -2.60 -14.60 4.42
CA GLY A 83 -3.71 -13.89 3.79
C GLY A 83 -4.70 -14.79 3.04
N HIS A 84 -4.23 -15.81 2.31
CA HIS A 84 -5.10 -16.70 1.53
C HIS A 84 -6.14 -17.46 2.37
N LYS A 85 -5.88 -17.67 3.66
CA LYS A 85 -6.77 -18.37 4.60
C LYS A 85 -7.90 -17.48 5.13
N ILE A 86 -7.81 -16.17 4.91
CA ILE A 86 -8.78 -15.19 5.41
C ILE A 86 -9.89 -15.04 4.36
N ASP A 87 -11.13 -15.00 4.82
CA ASP A 87 -12.30 -14.77 3.97
C ASP A 87 -12.57 -13.27 3.80
N PHE A 88 -12.06 -12.70 2.70
CA PHE A 88 -12.24 -11.29 2.33
C PHE A 88 -12.35 -11.13 0.82
N ASP A 89 -12.91 -10.02 0.36
CA ASP A 89 -13.00 -9.65 -1.05
C ASP A 89 -11.97 -8.57 -1.41
N MET A 90 -11.73 -7.61 -0.50
CA MET A 90 -10.81 -6.48 -0.70
C MET A 90 -9.86 -6.30 0.49
N LEU A 91 -8.57 -6.17 0.19
CA LEU A 91 -7.49 -5.81 1.11
C LEU A 91 -7.18 -4.32 0.99
N HIS A 92 -7.18 -3.60 2.10
CA HIS A 92 -6.69 -2.23 2.19
C HIS A 92 -5.32 -2.24 2.87
N VAL A 93 -4.29 -1.70 2.21
CA VAL A 93 -2.95 -1.58 2.82
C VAL A 93 -2.73 -0.13 3.21
N PHE A 94 -2.56 0.09 4.52
CA PHE A 94 -2.27 1.41 5.09
C PHE A 94 -0.92 1.39 5.77
N GLU A 95 -0.11 2.40 5.47
CA GLU A 95 1.15 2.63 6.16
C GLU A 95 0.92 3.35 7.50
N TRP A 96 1.85 3.18 8.43
CA TRP A 96 1.76 3.70 9.81
C TRP A 96 1.62 5.22 9.94
N ASP A 97 1.92 5.97 8.88
CA ASP A 97 1.84 7.41 8.78
C ASP A 97 0.71 7.90 7.88
N LEU A 98 -0.16 7.01 7.41
CA LEU A 98 -1.43 7.36 6.75
C LEU A 98 -2.56 7.48 7.77
N ILE A 99 -3.37 8.53 7.64
CA ILE A 99 -4.58 8.74 8.43
C ILE A 99 -5.80 8.84 7.52
N LEU A 100 -6.85 8.09 7.84
CA LEU A 100 -8.14 8.15 7.17
C LEU A 100 -9.25 8.46 8.20
N PHE A 101 -9.87 9.63 8.09
CA PHE A 101 -11.03 10.08 8.87
C PHE A 101 -12.37 9.68 8.24
N ASP A 102 -12.43 8.46 7.72
CA ASP A 102 -13.62 7.88 7.10
C ASP A 102 -13.53 6.35 7.15
N SER A 103 -14.65 5.67 6.93
CA SER A 103 -14.65 4.23 6.75
C SER A 103 -14.00 3.87 5.40
N VAL A 104 -13.25 2.77 5.35
CA VAL A 104 -12.71 2.22 4.09
C VAL A 104 -13.85 1.80 3.15
N GLU A 105 -15.02 1.44 3.70
CA GLU A 105 -16.20 1.13 2.90
C GLU A 105 -16.69 2.35 2.11
N ASN A 106 -16.81 3.52 2.77
CA ASN A 106 -17.25 4.75 2.12
C ASN A 106 -16.18 5.29 1.17
N TYR A 107 -14.93 5.42 1.64
CA TYR A 107 -13.85 6.04 0.88
C TYR A 107 -13.47 5.24 -0.39
N PHE A 108 -13.56 3.90 -0.33
CA PHE A 108 -13.26 3.01 -1.45
C PHE A 108 -14.52 2.34 -2.06
N ARG A 109 -15.70 2.94 -1.92
CA ARG A 109 -16.98 2.35 -2.35
C ARG A 109 -17.04 1.94 -3.82
N ASP A 110 -16.37 2.70 -4.68
CA ASP A 110 -16.39 2.50 -6.14
C ASP A 110 -15.34 1.51 -6.64
N ILE A 111 -14.45 1.07 -5.75
CA ILE A 111 -13.38 0.13 -6.06
C ILE A 111 -13.88 -1.27 -5.70
N LYS A 112 -14.34 -1.94 -6.75
CA LYS A 112 -14.81 -3.33 -6.74
C LYS A 112 -14.05 -4.07 -7.83
N ASN A 113 -13.43 -5.19 -7.50
CA ASN A 113 -12.66 -6.06 -8.41
C ASN A 113 -11.49 -5.36 -9.12
N GLY A 114 -10.26 -5.75 -8.80
CA GLY A 114 -9.04 -5.17 -9.36
C GLY A 114 -8.15 -4.54 -8.29
N ILE A 115 -7.48 -3.46 -8.64
CA ILE A 115 -6.60 -2.71 -7.73
C ILE A 115 -6.88 -1.20 -7.80
N ALA A 116 -6.59 -0.50 -6.72
CA ALA A 116 -6.48 0.95 -6.71
C ALA A 116 -5.25 1.39 -5.95
N MET A 117 -4.65 2.45 -6.47
CA MET A 117 -3.42 3.06 -5.96
C MET A 117 -3.53 4.57 -6.10
N SER A 118 -2.76 5.32 -5.32
CA SER A 118 -2.75 6.78 -5.42
C SER A 118 -1.88 7.24 -6.60
N ASN A 119 -2.20 8.39 -7.19
CA ASN A 119 -1.45 9.01 -8.29
C ASN A 119 -1.15 8.11 -9.50
N VAL A 120 -2.09 7.24 -9.88
CA VAL A 120 -1.91 6.39 -11.07
C VAL A 120 -1.81 7.24 -12.34
N GLN A 121 -0.70 7.13 -13.03
CA GLN A 121 -0.40 7.85 -14.27
C GLN A 121 0.45 7.01 -15.23
N LEU A 122 0.59 7.48 -16.47
CA LEU A 122 1.57 6.92 -17.41
C LEU A 122 2.98 7.14 -16.85
N LEU A 123 3.84 6.13 -16.96
CA LEU A 123 5.24 6.24 -16.55
C LEU A 123 6.06 7.10 -17.52
N ALA A 124 5.73 7.08 -18.82
CA ALA A 124 6.55 7.73 -19.85
C ALA A 124 6.86 9.22 -19.59
N PRO A 125 5.91 10.07 -19.15
CA PRO A 125 6.20 11.48 -18.86
C PRO A 125 7.12 11.70 -17.66
N ILE A 126 7.16 10.76 -16.71
CA ILE A 126 7.96 10.88 -15.48
C ILE A 126 9.25 10.06 -15.49
N TYR A 127 9.45 9.26 -16.54
CA TYR A 127 10.46 8.22 -16.61
C TYR A 127 11.89 8.71 -16.33
N ASP A 128 12.26 9.88 -16.85
CA ASP A 128 13.63 10.39 -16.75
C ASP A 128 13.93 11.21 -15.48
N HIS A 129 12.91 11.50 -14.67
CA HIS A 129 13.08 12.27 -13.42
C HIS A 129 12.52 11.59 -12.18
N TRP A 130 11.84 10.45 -12.33
CA TRP A 130 11.35 9.68 -11.20
C TRP A 130 12.46 8.83 -10.61
N ILE A 131 12.63 8.89 -9.30
CA ILE A 131 13.77 8.29 -8.56
C ILE A 131 14.02 6.82 -8.93
N TRP A 132 12.97 6.07 -9.24
CA TRP A 132 13.07 4.64 -9.54
C TRP A 132 13.51 4.29 -10.97
N THR A 133 13.49 5.25 -11.90
CA THR A 133 13.81 5.01 -13.32
C THR A 133 14.80 6.01 -13.90
N ALA A 134 15.03 7.14 -13.22
CA ALA A 134 16.01 8.15 -13.61
C ALA A 134 17.45 7.64 -13.41
N GLU A 135 17.70 6.93 -12.31
CA GLU A 135 19.02 6.38 -11.99
C GLU A 135 19.37 5.19 -12.90
N LYS A 136 20.67 5.03 -13.19
CA LYS A 136 21.18 3.98 -14.09
C LYS A 136 20.70 2.58 -13.70
N LEU A 137 20.79 2.23 -12.41
CA LEU A 137 20.40 0.91 -11.93
C LEU A 137 18.88 0.71 -12.03
N GLY A 138 18.09 1.66 -11.52
CA GLY A 138 16.62 1.59 -11.58
C GLY A 138 16.10 1.49 -13.02
N ARG A 139 16.75 2.20 -13.95
CA ARG A 139 16.47 2.12 -15.39
C ARG A 139 16.71 0.72 -15.95
N ILE A 140 17.86 0.12 -15.67
CA ILE A 140 18.21 -1.24 -16.12
C ILE A 140 17.18 -2.23 -15.59
N GLU A 141 16.85 -2.15 -14.30
CA GLU A 141 15.90 -3.07 -13.69
C GLU A 141 14.49 -2.91 -14.26
N TYR A 142 14.04 -1.68 -14.53
CA TYR A 142 12.76 -1.42 -15.19
C TYR A 142 12.72 -2.06 -16.59
N LEU A 143 13.79 -1.90 -17.39
CA LEU A 143 13.84 -2.47 -18.74
C LEU A 143 13.80 -4.01 -18.71
N GLU A 144 14.52 -4.63 -17.78
CA GLU A 144 14.46 -6.10 -17.59
C GLU A 144 13.09 -6.56 -17.09
N LEU A 145 12.44 -5.79 -16.20
CA LEU A 145 11.08 -6.06 -15.74
C LEU A 145 10.08 -6.03 -16.91
N ILE A 146 10.15 -5.02 -17.79
CA ILE A 146 9.29 -4.92 -18.97
C ILE A 146 9.57 -6.05 -19.96
N LYS A 147 10.83 -6.43 -20.15
CA LYS A 147 11.23 -7.56 -21.01
C LYS A 147 10.66 -8.87 -20.49
N LEU A 148 10.72 -9.11 -19.18
CA LEU A 148 10.08 -10.25 -18.53
C LEU A 148 8.56 -10.23 -18.76
N ALA A 149 7.91 -9.09 -18.55
CA ALA A 149 6.46 -8.96 -18.77
C ALA A 149 6.06 -9.23 -20.22
N LYS A 150 6.84 -8.72 -21.19
CA LYS A 150 6.64 -8.98 -22.63
C LYS A 150 6.80 -10.45 -22.98
N LYS A 151 7.79 -11.13 -22.39
CA LYS A 151 8.08 -12.55 -22.65
C LYS A 151 7.03 -13.47 -22.02
N LYS A 152 6.73 -13.29 -20.73
CA LYS A 152 5.89 -14.20 -19.95
C LYS A 152 4.39 -13.92 -20.09
N PHE A 153 4.00 -12.66 -20.25
CA PHE A 153 2.58 -12.24 -20.23
C PHE A 153 2.13 -11.61 -21.55
N LYS A 154 2.97 -11.64 -22.60
CA LYS A 154 2.70 -10.97 -23.88
C LYS A 154 2.31 -9.50 -23.71
N TYR A 155 2.89 -8.84 -22.71
CA TYR A 155 2.56 -7.45 -22.36
C TYR A 155 2.82 -6.49 -23.54
N ARG A 156 1.86 -5.60 -23.83
CA ARG A 156 1.92 -4.60 -24.93
C ARG A 156 1.37 -3.21 -24.56
N LYS A 157 0.91 -3.03 -23.32
CA LYS A 157 0.28 -1.77 -22.87
C LYS A 157 1.35 -0.72 -22.52
N LYS A 158 0.92 0.54 -22.37
CA LYS A 158 1.78 1.60 -21.81
C LYS A 158 1.96 1.38 -20.31
N ALA A 159 3.20 1.41 -19.83
CA ALA A 159 3.52 1.24 -18.42
C ALA A 159 2.92 2.37 -17.58
N LEU A 160 2.44 2.00 -16.39
CA LEU A 160 1.90 2.92 -15.40
C LEU A 160 2.83 2.99 -14.18
N ALA A 161 2.69 4.08 -13.45
CA ALA A 161 3.29 4.32 -12.14
C ALA A 161 2.23 4.93 -11.21
N GLY A 162 2.43 4.84 -9.91
CA GLY A 162 1.62 5.52 -8.89
C GLY A 162 2.37 5.57 -7.57
N ASN A 163 1.65 5.70 -6.45
CA ASN A 163 2.26 5.77 -5.12
C ASN A 163 1.60 4.74 -4.18
N CYS A 164 2.44 4.05 -3.40
CA CYS A 164 2.01 2.98 -2.48
C CYS A 164 1.45 3.45 -1.13
N GLY A 165 1.34 4.76 -0.88
CA GLY A 165 0.88 5.31 0.40
C GLY A 165 -0.53 4.84 0.80
N GLY A 166 -1.39 4.51 -0.15
CA GLY A 166 -2.65 3.80 0.09
C GLY A 166 -2.96 2.83 -1.03
N LEU A 167 -3.20 1.56 -0.68
CA LEU A 167 -3.53 0.50 -1.65
C LEU A 167 -4.88 -0.14 -1.34
N CYS A 168 -5.61 -0.48 -2.39
CA CYS A 168 -6.82 -1.31 -2.31
C CYS A 168 -6.70 -2.43 -3.33
N LEU A 169 -6.54 -3.67 -2.87
CA LEU A 169 -6.25 -4.84 -3.71
C LEU A 169 -7.36 -5.87 -3.55
N SER A 170 -7.95 -6.32 -4.66
CA SER A 170 -8.90 -7.44 -4.60
C SER A 170 -8.19 -8.75 -4.24
N LYS A 171 -8.90 -9.65 -3.54
CA LYS A 171 -8.39 -11.00 -3.24
C LYS A 171 -8.00 -11.73 -4.52
N LYS A 172 -8.81 -11.61 -5.58
CA LYS A 172 -8.50 -12.16 -6.91
C LYS A 172 -7.14 -11.70 -7.45
N PHE A 173 -6.81 -10.41 -7.32
CA PHE A 173 -5.48 -9.94 -7.74
C PHE A 173 -4.37 -10.58 -6.91
N LEU A 174 -4.52 -10.63 -5.58
CA LEU A 174 -3.53 -11.24 -4.70
C LEU A 174 -3.32 -12.72 -4.99
N GLU A 175 -4.39 -13.47 -5.27
CA GLU A 175 -4.35 -14.87 -5.68
C GLU A 175 -3.50 -15.04 -6.94
N GLU A 176 -3.87 -14.36 -8.02
CA GLU A 176 -3.18 -14.44 -9.31
C GLU A 176 -1.74 -13.94 -9.22
N TYR A 177 -1.51 -12.82 -8.54
CA TYR A 177 -0.19 -12.24 -8.32
C TYR A 177 0.72 -13.16 -7.49
N SER A 178 0.15 -13.87 -6.52
CA SER A 178 0.90 -14.85 -5.72
C SER A 178 1.31 -16.09 -6.52
N ARG A 179 0.53 -16.50 -7.52
CA ARG A 179 0.80 -17.65 -8.40
C ARG A 179 1.88 -17.40 -9.45
N ILE A 180 2.27 -16.14 -9.68
CA ILE A 180 3.36 -15.85 -10.61
C ILE A 180 4.67 -16.41 -10.04
N ASP A 181 5.19 -17.45 -10.67
CA ASP A 181 6.50 -18.02 -10.34
C ASP A 181 7.62 -17.03 -10.67
N GLU A 182 8.71 -17.08 -9.90
CA GLU A 182 9.91 -16.26 -10.10
C GLU A 182 9.61 -14.76 -10.18
N MET A 183 8.81 -14.25 -9.22
CA MET A 183 8.56 -12.81 -9.13
C MET A 183 9.87 -12.08 -8.81
N PRO A 184 10.40 -11.23 -9.71
CA PRO A 184 11.70 -10.61 -9.52
C PRO A 184 11.59 -9.38 -8.61
N SER A 185 12.64 -9.10 -7.83
CA SER A 185 12.81 -7.83 -7.12
C SER A 185 13.43 -6.75 -8.02
N LEU A 186 12.92 -6.61 -9.24
CA LEU A 186 13.37 -5.61 -10.22
C LEU A 186 12.52 -4.34 -10.10
N CYS A 187 13.15 -3.16 -10.20
CA CYS A 187 12.49 -1.85 -10.03
C CYS A 187 11.81 -1.75 -8.65
N ASN A 188 10.61 -1.17 -8.52
CA ASN A 188 9.94 -0.98 -7.23
C ASN A 188 8.45 -1.38 -7.29
N ASP A 189 7.79 -1.38 -6.13
CA ASP A 189 6.39 -1.80 -5.99
C ASP A 189 5.39 -0.88 -6.68
N GLU A 190 5.68 0.43 -6.75
CA GLU A 190 4.90 1.45 -7.44
C GLU A 190 4.84 1.26 -8.97
N VAL A 191 5.78 0.52 -9.55
CA VAL A 191 5.73 0.06 -10.96
C VAL A 191 5.21 -1.36 -11.07
N ARG A 192 5.78 -2.29 -10.28
CA ARG A 192 5.48 -3.72 -10.39
C ARG A 192 4.00 -4.01 -10.19
N LEU A 193 3.35 -3.44 -9.17
CA LEU A 193 1.93 -3.70 -8.90
C LEU A 193 1.05 -3.36 -10.10
N LEU A 194 1.25 -2.18 -10.69
CA LEU A 194 0.47 -1.74 -11.83
C LEU A 194 0.79 -2.56 -13.09
N LEU A 195 2.07 -2.85 -13.34
CA LEU A 195 2.48 -3.68 -14.47
C LEU A 195 1.83 -5.07 -14.42
N PHE A 196 1.90 -5.75 -13.27
CA PHE A 196 1.33 -7.08 -13.14
C PHE A 196 -0.20 -7.04 -13.09
N ALA A 197 -0.82 -6.00 -12.54
CA ALA A 197 -2.26 -5.80 -12.69
C ALA A 197 -2.66 -5.66 -14.16
N GLN A 198 -1.90 -4.92 -14.98
CA GLN A 198 -2.13 -4.82 -16.42
C GLN A 198 -1.94 -6.16 -17.15
N CYS A 199 -0.94 -6.95 -16.76
CA CYS A 199 -0.67 -8.29 -17.30
C CYS A 199 -1.80 -9.28 -16.97
N LEU A 200 -2.34 -9.21 -15.75
CA LEU A 200 -3.44 -10.05 -15.26
C LEU A 200 -4.83 -9.52 -15.66
N ASN A 201 -4.88 -8.48 -16.50
CA ASN A 201 -6.11 -7.81 -16.94
C ASN A 201 -7.02 -7.37 -15.78
N MET A 202 -6.41 -6.94 -14.68
CA MET A 202 -7.13 -6.35 -13.57
C MET A 202 -7.55 -4.92 -13.89
N LYS A 203 -8.71 -4.50 -13.39
CA LYS A 203 -9.10 -3.10 -13.41
C LYS A 203 -8.18 -2.31 -12.48
N ILE A 204 -7.62 -1.22 -12.98
CA ILE A 204 -6.77 -0.31 -12.22
C ILE A 204 -7.54 0.98 -12.02
N ARG A 205 -7.58 1.49 -10.79
CA ARG A 205 -8.20 2.77 -10.46
C ARG A 205 -7.23 3.68 -9.73
N ASN A 206 -7.40 4.97 -9.94
CA ASN A 206 -6.75 5.98 -9.11
C ASN A 206 -7.59 6.23 -7.85
N ILE A 207 -6.95 6.29 -6.69
CA ILE A 207 -7.60 6.68 -5.43
C ILE A 207 -7.78 8.20 -5.43
N LYS A 208 -8.93 8.67 -4.95
CA LYS A 208 -9.23 10.10 -4.86
C LYS A 208 -8.43 10.77 -3.75
N ILE A 209 -7.24 11.26 -4.05
CA ILE A 209 -6.46 12.06 -3.10
C ILE A 209 -7.00 13.49 -3.00
N PRO A 210 -6.95 14.15 -1.83
CA PRO A 210 -7.46 15.51 -1.65
C PRO A 210 -6.62 16.56 -2.39
N SER A 211 -5.32 16.61 -2.08
CA SER A 211 -4.35 17.50 -2.73
C SER A 211 -2.93 17.05 -2.35
N LYS A 212 -1.91 17.55 -3.07
CA LYS A 212 -0.50 17.30 -2.72
C LYS A 212 -0.11 17.85 -1.34
N LYS A 213 -0.84 18.86 -0.82
CA LYS A 213 -0.61 19.40 0.53
C LYS A 213 -0.93 18.36 1.60
N PHE A 214 -2.00 17.60 1.42
CA PHE A 214 -2.49 16.64 2.42
C PHE A 214 -2.14 15.19 2.08
N PHE A 215 -1.63 14.92 0.89
CA PHE A 215 -1.14 13.61 0.50
C PHE A 215 0.11 13.77 -0.37
N ASN A 216 1.28 13.56 0.22
CA ASN A 216 2.57 13.61 -0.46
C ASN A 216 3.42 12.39 -0.14
N VAL A 217 4.39 12.09 -1.00
CA VAL A 217 5.40 11.03 -0.79
C VAL A 217 6.81 11.61 -0.65
N ASP A 218 6.90 12.94 -0.58
CA ASP A 218 8.14 13.71 -0.51
C ASP A 218 8.65 13.87 0.93
N GLN A 219 8.09 13.09 1.87
CA GLN A 219 8.41 13.13 3.30
C GLN A 219 8.14 14.48 3.97
N ASN A 220 7.20 15.27 3.43
CA ASN A 220 6.77 16.52 4.08
C ASN A 220 5.66 16.21 5.08
N GLU A 221 6.00 16.14 6.37
CA GLU A 221 5.05 15.88 7.44
C GLU A 221 3.91 16.90 7.46
N ILE A 222 2.69 16.40 7.66
CA ILE A 222 1.51 17.22 7.95
C ILE A 222 1.32 17.22 9.48
N LEU A 223 1.40 18.40 10.08
CA LEU A 223 1.32 18.56 11.53
C LEU A 223 -0.09 18.23 12.07
N PRO A 224 -0.20 17.69 13.30
CA PRO A 224 -1.48 17.30 13.91
C PRO A 224 -2.57 18.38 13.88
N GLU A 225 -2.23 19.64 14.17
CA GLU A 225 -3.15 20.77 14.15
C GLU A 225 -3.74 21.02 12.77
N GLU A 226 -2.93 20.85 11.72
CA GLU A 226 -3.38 21.00 10.33
C GLU A 226 -4.30 19.84 9.96
N VAL A 227 -3.95 18.62 10.36
CA VAL A 227 -4.79 17.43 10.15
C VAL A 227 -6.16 17.62 10.80
N LEU A 228 -6.20 18.03 12.07
CA LEU A 228 -7.45 18.22 12.81
C LEU A 228 -8.30 19.33 12.18
N ARG A 229 -7.71 20.49 11.89
CA ARG A 229 -8.40 21.61 11.25
C ARG A 229 -8.98 21.22 9.89
N SER A 230 -8.16 20.67 8.99
CA SER A 230 -8.63 20.31 7.64
C SER A 230 -9.59 19.11 7.64
N SER A 231 -9.57 18.27 8.68
CA SER A 231 -10.56 17.20 8.82
C SER A 231 -11.98 17.72 9.07
N GLN A 232 -12.09 18.86 9.77
CA GLN A 232 -13.36 19.57 9.99
C GLN A 232 -13.88 20.22 8.70
N GLU A 233 -12.97 20.59 7.80
CA GLU A 233 -13.27 21.11 6.46
C GLU A 233 -13.60 19.99 5.43
N GLY A 234 -13.64 18.73 5.87
CA GLY A 234 -14.04 17.60 5.05
C GLY A 234 -12.90 16.83 4.39
N ILE A 235 -11.63 17.21 4.60
CA ILE A 235 -10.49 16.42 4.12
C ILE A 235 -10.38 15.14 4.95
N LYS A 236 -10.40 13.98 4.29
CA LYS A 236 -10.46 12.69 5.00
C LYS A 236 -9.15 11.91 4.99
N LEU A 237 -8.23 12.18 4.08
CA LEU A 237 -7.00 11.40 3.92
C LEU A 237 -5.78 12.30 4.12
N PHE A 238 -4.85 11.86 4.96
CA PHE A 238 -3.61 12.57 5.27
C PHE A 238 -2.42 11.62 5.19
N HIS A 239 -1.35 12.05 4.51
CA HIS A 239 -0.08 11.32 4.46
C HIS A 239 1.08 12.24 4.02
N PRO A 240 2.24 12.20 4.68
CA PRO A 240 2.54 11.47 5.91
C PRO A 240 2.18 12.28 7.17
N VAL A 241 1.81 11.59 8.25
CA VAL A 241 1.64 12.15 9.60
C VAL A 241 2.46 11.31 10.56
N TRP A 242 3.53 11.87 11.15
CA TRP A 242 4.43 11.13 12.05
C TRP A 242 4.13 11.37 13.51
N GLN A 243 3.45 12.47 13.84
CA GLN A 243 3.09 12.80 15.22
C GLN A 243 1.76 12.19 15.67
N LYS A 244 1.65 11.89 16.96
CA LYS A 244 0.41 11.40 17.57
C LYS A 244 -0.71 12.42 17.41
N LEU A 245 -1.90 11.97 16.98
CA LEU A 245 -3.08 12.82 17.01
C LEU A 245 -3.80 12.67 18.34
N ILE A 246 -4.11 13.79 18.97
CA ILE A 246 -5.02 13.83 20.11
C ILE A 246 -6.39 14.15 19.54
N LEU A 247 -7.23 13.13 19.40
CA LEU A 247 -8.61 13.36 19.00
C LEU A 247 -9.36 14.01 20.18
N PRO A 248 -10.20 15.02 19.92
CA PRO A 248 -11.15 15.52 20.91
C PRO A 248 -12.18 14.46 21.31
#